data_AF-A0A0Q7YP70-F1
#
_entry.id   AF-A0A0Q7YP70-F1
#
_cell.length_a   1.000
_cell.length_b   1.000
_cell.length_c   1.000
_cell.angle_alpha   90.00
_cell.angle_beta   90.00
_cell.angle_gamma   90.00
#
_symmetry.space_group_name_H-M   'P 1'
#
loop_
_entity.id
_entity.type
_entity.pdbx_description
1 polymer ?
#
loop_
_entity_poly.entity_id
_entity_poly.type
_entity_poly.pdbx_seq_one_letter_code
_entity_poly.pdbx_strand_id
1 'polypeptide(L)'
;MTEVDWSARVGRLADEDLVEIVSTGDSGGFEAVAVQAATVELNRRGIAPQFVGDVETAVQDRHASRRARATEPLSNAGWVAFILFGPILMVTLAIVIIFAAMGQTQKAKDALITILWSFLLWAALGWGLLFLLGWPG
;
A
#
# COMPACT_ATOMS: atom_id res chain seq x y z
N MET A 1 -1.36 -29.19 -12.09
CA MET A 1 -1.75 -27.77 -11.97
C MET A 1 -3.25 -27.76 -11.78
N THR A 2 -3.73 -27.41 -10.60
CA THR A 2 -5.17 -27.25 -10.34
C THR A 2 -5.65 -26.02 -11.08
N GLU A 3 -6.51 -26.21 -12.07
CA GLU A 3 -7.21 -25.14 -12.77
C GLU A 3 -7.95 -24.30 -11.71
N VAL A 4 -7.69 -23.00 -11.68
CA VAL A 4 -8.34 -22.11 -10.71
C VAL A 4 -9.81 -22.01 -11.11
N ASP A 5 -10.71 -22.49 -10.26
CA ASP A 5 -12.16 -22.31 -10.46
C ASP A 5 -12.52 -20.84 -10.20
N TRP A 6 -12.41 -20.04 -11.25
CA TRP A 6 -12.75 -18.62 -11.22
C TRP A 6 -14.22 -18.41 -10.91
N SER A 7 -15.12 -19.28 -11.40
CA SER A 7 -16.57 -19.15 -11.19
C SER A 7 -16.96 -19.20 -9.71
N ALA A 8 -16.38 -20.13 -8.94
CA ALA A 8 -16.61 -20.22 -7.49
C ALA A 8 -15.94 -19.09 -6.69
N ARG A 9 -14.92 -18.42 -7.27
CA ARG A 9 -14.28 -17.25 -6.65
C ARG A 9 -15.08 -15.98 -6.88
N VAL A 10 -15.42 -15.65 -8.14
CA VAL A 10 -16.25 -14.46 -8.45
C VAL A 10 -17.64 -14.56 -7.83
N GLY A 11 -18.22 -15.76 -7.72
CA GLY A 11 -19.52 -15.95 -7.05
C GLY A 11 -19.56 -15.52 -5.57
N ARG A 12 -18.41 -15.35 -4.92
CA ARG A 12 -18.29 -14.87 -3.52
C ARG A 12 -17.94 -13.39 -3.40
N LEU A 13 -17.65 -12.72 -4.52
CA LEU A 13 -17.29 -11.31 -4.52
C LEU A 13 -18.54 -10.42 -4.40
N ALA A 14 -18.33 -9.23 -3.85
CA ALA A 14 -19.33 -8.19 -3.83
C ALA A 14 -19.59 -7.65 -5.26
N ASP A 15 -20.73 -7.02 -5.48
CA ASP A 15 -21.10 -6.53 -6.81
C ASP A 15 -20.12 -5.44 -7.28
N GLU A 16 -19.62 -4.62 -6.35
CA GLU A 16 -18.63 -3.58 -6.63
C GLU A 16 -17.32 -4.17 -7.14
N ASP A 17 -16.84 -5.25 -6.52
CA ASP A 17 -15.60 -5.93 -6.91
C ASP A 17 -15.75 -6.61 -8.29
N LEU A 18 -16.93 -7.16 -8.59
CA LEU A 18 -17.23 -7.74 -9.89
C LEU A 18 -17.25 -6.67 -10.99
N VAL A 19 -17.85 -5.51 -10.72
CA VAL A 19 -17.82 -4.38 -11.64
C VAL A 19 -16.39 -3.89 -11.84
N GLU A 20 -15.58 -3.78 -10.78
CA GLU A 20 -14.17 -3.37 -10.87
C GLU A 20 -13.35 -4.32 -11.76
N ILE A 21 -13.52 -5.64 -11.60
CA ILE A 21 -12.84 -6.66 -12.43
C ILE A 21 -13.21 -6.48 -13.90
N VAL A 22 -14.49 -6.27 -14.20
CA VAL A 22 -14.98 -6.12 -15.58
C VAL A 22 -14.55 -4.78 -16.19
N SER A 23 -14.61 -3.69 -15.43
CA SER A 23 -14.29 -2.35 -15.92
C SER A 23 -12.79 -2.13 -16.14
N THR A 24 -11.94 -2.76 -15.32
CA THR A 24 -10.48 -2.59 -15.44
C THR A 24 -9.81 -3.67 -16.29
N GLY A 25 -10.36 -4.89 -16.32
CA GLY A 25 -9.85 -5.99 -17.14
C GLY A 25 -8.33 -6.18 -17.02
N ASP A 26 -7.66 -6.25 -18.17
CA ASP A 26 -6.20 -6.43 -18.25
C ASP A 26 -5.42 -5.28 -17.59
N SER A 27 -5.94 -4.04 -17.59
CA SER A 27 -5.27 -2.91 -16.94
C SER A 27 -5.25 -3.00 -15.42
N GLY A 28 -6.17 -3.77 -14.84
CA GLY A 28 -6.20 -4.13 -13.41
C GLY A 28 -5.32 -5.33 -13.07
N GLY A 29 -4.72 -6.00 -14.06
CA GLY A 29 -3.95 -7.22 -13.88
C GLY A 29 -4.81 -8.48 -13.71
N PHE A 30 -6.06 -8.44 -14.17
CA PHE A 30 -6.96 -9.60 -14.12
C PHE A 30 -6.78 -10.48 -15.35
N GLU A 31 -6.87 -11.80 -15.15
CA GLU A 31 -6.87 -12.76 -16.27
C GLU A 31 -8.18 -12.67 -17.06
N ALA A 32 -8.13 -12.85 -18.39
CA ALA A 32 -9.31 -12.82 -19.25
C ALA A 32 -10.43 -13.79 -18.80
N VAL A 33 -10.06 -14.95 -18.26
CA VAL A 33 -11.01 -15.95 -17.71
C VAL A 33 -11.71 -15.43 -16.44
N ALA A 34 -11.04 -14.63 -15.62
CA ALA A 34 -11.64 -14.01 -14.44
C ALA A 34 -12.62 -12.89 -14.84
N VAL A 35 -12.26 -12.09 -15.84
CA VAL A 35 -13.13 -11.04 -16.42
C VAL A 35 -14.40 -11.66 -17.02
N GLN A 36 -14.26 -12.76 -17.75
CA GLN A 36 -15.40 -13.47 -18.33
C GLN A 36 -16.32 -14.05 -17.24
N ALA A 37 -15.73 -14.67 -16.20
CA ALA A 37 -16.50 -15.21 -15.09
C ALA A 37 -17.24 -14.10 -14.31
N ALA A 38 -16.60 -12.95 -14.09
CA ALA A 38 -17.23 -11.79 -13.45
C ALA A 38 -18.38 -11.21 -14.29
N THR A 39 -18.19 -11.12 -15.62
CA THR A 39 -19.24 -10.68 -16.55
C THR A 39 -20.47 -11.58 -16.48
N VAL A 40 -20.26 -12.90 -16.46
CA VAL A 40 -21.36 -13.87 -16.35
C VAL A 40 -22.08 -13.72 -15.00
N GLU A 41 -21.34 -13.55 -13.92
CA GLU A 41 -21.92 -13.41 -12.57
C GLU A 41 -22.71 -12.11 -12.41
N LEU A 42 -22.23 -10.98 -12.96
CA LEU A 42 -22.98 -9.72 -12.98
C LEU A 42 -24.31 -9.83 -13.74
N ASN A 43 -24.28 -10.48 -14.90
CA ASN A 43 -25.49 -10.74 -15.68
C ASN A 43 -26.46 -11.67 -14.92
N ARG A 44 -25.94 -12.69 -14.22
CA ARG A 44 -26.74 -13.60 -13.40
C ARG A 44 -27.44 -12.88 -12.24
N ARG A 45 -26.76 -11.91 -11.61
CA ARG A 45 -27.31 -11.12 -10.49
C ARG A 45 -28.30 -10.04 -10.94
N GLY A 46 -28.35 -9.71 -12.23
CA GLY A 46 -29.30 -8.74 -12.78
C GLY A 46 -29.06 -7.33 -12.27
N ILE A 47 -27.80 -6.95 -12.08
CA ILE A 47 -27.40 -5.65 -11.56
C ILE A 47 -27.89 -4.53 -12.49
N ALA A 48 -28.49 -3.48 -11.92
CA ALA A 48 -29.01 -2.36 -12.69
C ALA A 48 -27.88 -1.62 -13.43
N PRO A 49 -28.06 -1.23 -14.71
CA PRO A 49 -27.03 -0.50 -15.47
C PRO A 49 -26.57 0.79 -14.79
N GLN A 50 -27.45 1.44 -14.04
CA GLN A 50 -27.14 2.66 -13.30
C GLN A 50 -26.14 2.39 -12.16
N PHE A 51 -26.30 1.28 -11.43
CA PHE A 51 -25.36 0.88 -10.39
C PHE A 51 -23.97 0.56 -10.97
N VAL A 52 -23.93 -0.13 -12.13
CA VAL A 52 -22.67 -0.40 -12.83
C VAL A 52 -21.97 0.90 -13.21
N GLY A 53 -22.70 1.88 -13.74
CA GLY A 53 -22.13 3.20 -14.09
C GLY A 53 -21.63 4.00 -12.88
N ASP A 54 -22.36 3.97 -11.76
CA ASP A 54 -21.95 4.64 -10.52
C ASP A 54 -20.67 4.03 -9.94
N VAL A 55 -20.59 2.70 -9.92
CA VAL A 55 -19.39 1.98 -9.44
C VAL A 55 -18.22 2.18 -10.39
N GLU A 56 -18.43 2.12 -11.72
CA GLU A 56 -17.36 2.35 -12.69
C GLU A 56 -16.77 3.76 -12.54
N THR A 57 -17.61 4.78 -12.35
CA THR A 57 -17.16 6.15 -12.11
C THR A 57 -16.32 6.23 -10.82
N ALA A 58 -16.80 5.63 -9.73
CA ALA A 58 -16.07 5.60 -8.46
C ALA A 58 -14.72 4.86 -8.56
N VAL A 59 -14.67 3.77 -9.33
CA VAL A 59 -13.44 3.01 -9.60
C VAL A 59 -12.46 3.85 -10.41
N GLN A 60 -12.93 4.53 -11.46
CA GLN A 60 -12.10 5.42 -12.28
C GLN A 60 -11.51 6.57 -11.45
N ASP A 61 -12.30 7.21 -10.60
CA ASP A 61 -11.85 8.27 -9.69
C ASP A 61 -10.80 7.78 -8.69
N ARG A 62 -10.99 6.57 -8.15
CA ARG A 62 -10.03 5.92 -7.25
C ARG A 62 -8.72 5.63 -7.98
N HIS A 63 -8.77 5.12 -9.22
CA HIS A 63 -7.58 4.90 -10.03
C HIS A 63 -6.88 6.19 -10.40
N ALA A 64 -7.61 7.24 -10.78
CA ALA A 64 -7.06 8.55 -11.05
C ALA A 64 -6.33 9.11 -9.83
N SER A 65 -6.97 9.04 -8.65
CA SER A 65 -6.37 9.44 -7.37
C SER A 65 -5.12 8.63 -7.02
N ARG A 66 -5.15 7.31 -7.25
CA ARG A 66 -4.01 6.43 -6.99
C ARG A 66 -2.84 6.72 -7.92
N ARG A 67 -3.10 6.95 -9.22
CA ARG A 67 -2.08 7.36 -10.20
C ARG A 67 -1.48 8.71 -9.82
N ALA A 68 -2.31 9.67 -9.40
CA ALA A 68 -1.86 10.98 -8.95
C ALA A 68 -0.90 10.88 -7.76
N ARG A 69 -1.26 10.07 -6.73
CA ARG A 69 -0.39 9.80 -5.57
C ARG A 69 0.90 9.06 -5.93
N ALA A 70 0.84 8.16 -6.91
CA ALA A 70 2.03 7.40 -7.34
C ALA A 70 3.10 8.29 -7.99
N THR A 71 2.69 9.43 -8.57
CA THR A 71 3.59 10.42 -9.18
C THR A 71 3.85 11.62 -8.26
N GLU A 72 3.29 11.63 -7.06
CA GLU A 72 3.44 12.75 -6.13
C GLU A 72 4.90 12.82 -5.66
N PRO A 73 5.61 13.95 -5.89
CA PRO A 73 6.99 14.06 -5.50
C PRO A 73 7.09 14.10 -3.96
N LEU A 74 8.25 13.66 -3.46
CA LEU A 74 8.55 13.77 -2.04
C LEU A 74 8.45 15.24 -1.60
N SER A 75 7.81 15.50 -0.46
CA SER A 75 7.74 16.87 0.09
C SER A 75 9.14 17.39 0.41
N ASN A 76 9.33 18.71 0.45
CA ASN A 76 10.62 19.32 0.80
C ASN A 76 11.12 18.84 2.18
N ALA A 77 10.22 18.71 3.15
CA ALA A 77 10.54 18.16 4.47
C ALA A 77 10.97 16.68 4.37
N GLY A 78 10.31 15.89 3.52
CA GLY A 78 10.70 14.53 3.21
C GLY A 78 12.11 14.46 2.62
N TRP A 79 12.42 15.32 1.64
CA TRP A 79 13.75 15.40 1.04
C TRP A 79 14.84 15.66 2.07
N VAL A 80 14.64 16.66 2.94
CA VAL A 80 15.60 16.99 4.01
C VAL A 80 15.78 15.81 4.97
N ALA A 81 14.69 15.16 5.37
CA ALA A 81 14.75 14.00 6.26
C ALA A 81 15.54 12.84 5.63
N PHE A 82 15.29 12.51 4.36
CA PHE A 82 16.00 11.45 3.66
C PHE A 82 17.48 11.78 3.42
N ILE A 83 17.83 13.04 3.17
CA ILE A 83 19.24 13.44 3.03
C ILE A 83 19.99 13.30 4.36
N LEU A 84 19.39 13.75 5.47
CA LEU A 84 20.06 13.76 6.77
C LEU A 84 20.09 12.38 7.44
N PHE A 85 18.99 11.64 7.37
CA PHE A 85 18.85 10.36 8.08
C PHE A 85 19.04 9.14 7.18
N GLY A 86 18.91 9.30 5.85
CA GLY A 86 19.02 8.21 4.88
C GLY A 86 20.31 7.41 4.98
N PRO A 87 21.51 8.03 5.00
CA PRO A 87 22.77 7.28 5.10
C PRO A 87 22.87 6.43 6.37
N ILE A 88 22.44 6.98 7.51
CA ILE A 88 22.45 6.27 8.80
C ILE A 88 21.44 5.13 8.79
N LEU A 89 20.23 5.38 8.30
CA LEU A 89 19.17 4.39 8.15
C LEU A 89 19.57 3.26 7.19
N MET A 90 20.21 3.59 6.08
CA MET A 90 20.64 2.61 5.08
C MET A 90 21.63 1.61 5.68
N VAL A 91 22.64 2.08 6.41
CA VAL A 91 23.63 1.21 7.07
C VAL A 91 22.98 0.36 8.17
N THR A 92 22.17 0.98 9.02
CA THR A 92 21.55 0.28 10.16
C THR A 92 20.53 -0.76 9.72
N LEU A 93 19.70 -0.47 8.71
CA LEU A 93 18.78 -1.45 8.12
C LEU A 93 19.51 -2.57 7.39
N ALA A 94 20.59 -2.28 6.66
CA ALA A 94 21.40 -3.32 6.02
C ALA A 94 21.95 -4.33 7.02
N ILE A 95 22.44 -3.86 8.17
CA ILE A 95 22.93 -4.71 9.26
C ILE A 95 21.82 -5.61 9.82
N VAL A 96 20.60 -5.07 10.01
CA VAL A 96 19.44 -5.86 10.44
C VAL A 96 19.12 -6.97 9.44
N ILE A 97 19.10 -6.64 8.14
CA ILE A 97 18.85 -7.60 7.05
C ILE A 97 19.93 -8.69 7.03
N ILE A 98 21.21 -8.32 7.19
CA ILE A 98 22.32 -9.28 7.25
C ILE A 98 22.12 -10.25 8.42
N PHE A 99 21.80 -9.75 9.62
CA PHE A 99 21.54 -10.63 10.77
C PHE A 99 20.35 -11.56 10.54
N ALA A 100 19.27 -11.06 9.93
CA ALA A 100 18.12 -11.88 9.58
C ALA A 100 18.49 -12.98 8.55
N ALA A 101 19.24 -12.62 7.50
CA ALA A 101 19.69 -13.55 6.47
C ALA A 101 20.66 -14.62 6.99
N MET A 102 21.47 -14.30 8.00
CA MET A 102 22.37 -15.25 8.68
C MET A 102 21.64 -16.14 9.71
N GLY A 103 20.31 -16.04 9.84
CA GLY A 103 19.53 -16.79 10.84
C GLY A 103 19.70 -16.27 12.28
N GLN A 104 20.39 -15.14 12.49
CA GLN A 104 20.57 -14.51 13.79
C GLN A 104 19.35 -13.63 14.14
N THR A 105 18.18 -14.25 14.18
CA THR A 105 16.88 -13.58 14.33
C THR A 105 16.76 -12.76 15.60
N GLN A 106 17.34 -13.23 16.71
CA GLN A 106 17.34 -12.48 17.97
C GLN A 106 18.15 -11.17 17.86
N LYS A 107 19.34 -11.19 17.23
CA LYS A 107 20.15 -9.98 17.03
C LYS A 107 19.49 -9.01 16.06
N ALA A 108 18.85 -9.51 15.01
CA ALA A 108 18.07 -8.67 14.10
C ALA A 108 16.93 -7.96 14.85
N LYS A 109 16.23 -8.68 15.73
CA LYS A 109 15.16 -8.12 16.57
C LYS A 109 15.70 -7.08 17.55
N ASP A 110 16.78 -7.36 18.25
CA ASP A 110 17.39 -6.43 19.21
C ASP A 110 17.90 -5.15 18.52
N ALA A 111 18.51 -5.30 17.33
CA ALA A 111 18.94 -4.17 16.52
C ALA A 111 17.75 -3.31 16.06
N LEU A 112 16.65 -3.94 15.61
CA LEU A 112 15.44 -3.22 15.20
C LEU A 112 14.78 -2.47 16.37
N ILE A 113 14.71 -3.10 17.55
CA ILE A 113 14.20 -2.46 18.78
C ILE A 113 15.07 -1.26 19.17
N THR A 114 16.40 -1.40 19.07
CA THR A 114 17.34 -0.32 19.40
C THR A 114 17.22 0.86 18.43
N ILE A 115 17.04 0.59 17.13
CA ILE A 115 16.76 1.64 16.13
C ILE A 115 15.49 2.40 16.51
N LEU A 116 14.41 1.69 16.86
CA LEU A 116 13.15 2.31 17.27
C LEU A 116 13.32 3.20 18.52
N TRP A 117 14.01 2.72 19.55
CA TRP A 117 14.28 3.51 20.75
C TRP A 117 15.13 4.75 20.48
N SER A 118 16.10 4.66 19.56
CA SER A 118 16.90 5.80 19.13
C SER A 118 16.02 6.88 18.49
N PHE A 119 15.10 6.49 17.59
CA PHE A 119 14.16 7.43 16.99
C PHE A 119 13.25 8.11 18.03
N LEU A 120 12.71 7.34 18.98
CA LEU A 120 11.88 7.89 20.06
C LEU A 120 12.66 8.89 20.93
N LEU A 121 13.91 8.57 21.27
CA LEU A 121 14.78 9.45 22.05
C LEU A 121 15.04 10.76 21.31
N TRP A 122 15.43 10.69 20.03
CA TRP A 122 15.68 11.89 19.23
C TRP A 122 14.42 12.72 19.00
N ALA A 123 13.26 12.08 18.80
CA ALA A 123 11.99 12.79 18.70
C ALA A 123 11.65 13.52 20.01
N ALA A 124 11.84 12.88 21.17
CA ALA A 124 11.62 13.50 22.47
C ALA A 124 12.57 14.68 22.72
N LEU A 125 13.86 14.54 22.35
CA LEU A 125 14.84 15.62 22.44
C LEU A 125 14.50 16.79 21.51
N GLY A 126 14.11 16.50 20.26
CA GLY A 126 13.67 17.51 19.31
C GLY A 126 12.45 18.27 19.82
N TRP A 127 11.46 17.56 20.37
CA TRP A 127 10.27 18.18 20.95
C TRP A 127 10.60 19.03 22.18
N GLY A 128 11.46 18.54 23.07
CA GLY A 128 11.95 19.30 24.22
C GLY A 128 12.71 20.56 23.82
N LEU A 129 13.55 20.48 22.78
CA LEU A 129 14.28 21.63 22.25
C LEU A 129 13.34 22.68 21.65
N LEU A 130 12.32 22.26 20.89
CA LEU A 130 11.30 23.17 20.35
C LEU A 130 10.52 23.88 21.45
N PHE A 131 10.18 23.16 22.53
CA PHE A 131 9.52 23.73 23.70
C PHE A 131 10.41 24.76 24.43
N LEU A 132 11.71 24.47 24.57
CA LEU A 132 12.69 25.37 25.20
C LEU A 132 13.00 26.61 24.36
N LEU A 133 12.97 26.50 23.03
CA LEU A 133 13.18 27.63 22.11
C LEU A 133 11.94 28.53 21.98
N GLY A 134 10.88 28.25 22.74
CA GLY A 134 9.70 29.11 22.86
C GLY A 134 8.87 29.15 21.58
N TRP A 135 8.94 28.13 20.72
CA TRP A 135 8.14 28.08 19.49
C TRP A 135 6.65 28.13 19.84
N PRO A 136 5.93 29.24 19.56
CA PRO A 136 4.49 29.24 19.61
C PRO A 136 4.04 28.63 18.28
N GLY A 137 3.28 27.53 18.34
CA GLY A 137 2.61 27.00 17.15
C GLY A 137 1.78 28.08 16.45
#